data_AF-P0CO36-F1
#
_entry.id   AF-P0CO36-F1
#
_cell.length_a   1.000
_cell.length_b   1.000
_cell.length_c   1.000
_cell.angle_alpha   90.00
_cell.angle_beta   90.00
_cell.angle_gamma   90.00
#
_symmetry.space_group_name_H-M   'P 1'
#
loop_
_entity.id
_entity.type
_entity.pdbx_description
1 polymer ?
#
loop_
_entity_poly.entity_id
_entity_poly.type
_entity_poly.pdbx_seq_one_letter_code
_entity_poly.pdbx_strand_id
1 'polypeptide(L)'
;MARNSEKAQSMLYRFREQQAIDMGIGTRQKGDRRPRMASSCTSLREAERWRGDILRDISRKVSKIQDVALTDYQVRDLNDEINQLFREKRAWENQIINLGGANYRRAAGVMTDDEGREVPGTRGYKYFGRAKELPGVKELFTRSTQQATEESARTASFQMFRHQGPDYYGDEDELDKELIDTEDVEAREGWEDQVRKSASTLGISDETLLPRYPVSISSKLPDASVDPTQLQENEEAPQKSEKALKGTGKSKRKYKGVNDLEEGGQKEEQEEAKKSKTDTSVAINSVAEGQNIASETAVAAAQAQAAAFLGVLDAESLEFPTMPSKDEMAKVLLEVRKQALKEEYGVY
;
A
#
# COMPACT_ATOMS: atom_id res chain seq x y z
N MET A 1 5.20 21.45 -62.64
CA MET A 1 4.59 21.77 -61.33
C MET A 1 5.65 21.56 -60.24
N ALA A 2 5.92 22.57 -59.42
CA ALA A 2 6.85 22.46 -58.30
C ALA A 2 6.42 21.36 -57.30
N ARG A 3 7.38 20.70 -56.66
CA ARG A 3 7.11 19.67 -55.64
C ARG A 3 6.40 20.32 -54.43
N ASN A 4 5.59 19.56 -53.70
CA ASN A 4 4.88 20.08 -52.52
C ASN A 4 5.85 20.68 -51.47
N SER A 5 7.04 20.07 -51.33
CA SER A 5 8.12 20.58 -50.48
C SER A 5 8.55 22.00 -50.85
N GLU A 6 8.63 22.31 -52.14
CA GLU A 6 9.04 23.63 -52.64
C GLU A 6 7.89 24.64 -52.45
N LYS A 7 6.64 24.24 -52.71
CA LYS A 7 5.46 25.09 -52.48
C LYS A 7 5.31 25.49 -51.02
N ALA A 8 5.54 24.55 -50.10
CA ALA A 8 5.52 24.79 -48.66
C ALA A 8 6.67 25.69 -48.15
N GLN A 9 7.71 25.90 -48.96
CA GLN A 9 8.81 26.81 -48.62
C GLN A 9 8.64 28.21 -49.22
N SER A 10 7.60 28.43 -50.03
CA SER A 10 7.32 29.74 -50.62
C SER A 10 7.07 30.80 -49.53
N MET A 11 7.49 32.05 -49.81
CA MET A 11 7.35 33.17 -48.88
C MET A 11 5.89 33.38 -48.47
N LEU A 12 4.95 33.22 -49.42
CA LEU A 12 3.51 33.33 -49.15
C LEU A 12 3.03 32.24 -48.19
N TYR A 13 3.49 30.99 -48.36
CA TYR A 13 3.12 29.91 -47.44
C TYR A 13 3.62 30.18 -46.02
N ARG A 14 4.88 30.63 -45.87
CA ARG A 14 5.44 31.00 -44.56
C ARG A 14 4.72 32.20 -43.93
N PHE A 15 4.35 33.20 -44.73
CA PHE A 15 3.58 34.35 -44.25
C PHE A 15 2.19 33.95 -43.76
N ARG A 16 1.48 33.10 -44.52
CA ARG A 16 0.17 32.57 -44.12
C ARG A 16 0.26 31.69 -42.86
N GLU A 17 1.33 30.92 -42.74
CA GLU A 17 1.62 30.11 -41.55
C GLU A 17 1.83 31.00 -40.33
N GLN A 18 2.66 32.05 -40.45
CA GLN A 18 2.87 33.03 -39.38
C GLN A 18 1.57 33.74 -38.98
N GLN A 19 0.77 34.19 -39.96
CA GLN A 19 -0.51 34.83 -39.70
C GLN A 19 -1.48 33.89 -38.96
N ALA A 20 -1.50 32.59 -39.31
CA ALA A 20 -2.34 31.61 -38.63
C ALA A 20 -1.91 31.38 -37.16
N ILE A 21 -0.61 31.48 -36.87
CA ILE A 21 -0.05 31.41 -35.52
C ILE A 21 -0.45 32.65 -34.72
N ASP A 22 -0.31 33.83 -35.31
CA ASP A 22 -0.68 35.10 -34.67
C ASP A 22 -2.18 35.17 -34.36
N MET A 23 -3.02 34.60 -35.23
CA MET A 23 -4.47 34.45 -35.01
C MET A 23 -4.84 33.32 -34.02
N GLY A 24 -3.86 32.57 -33.48
CA GLY A 24 -4.09 31.49 -32.52
C GLY A 24 -4.75 30.22 -33.09
N ILE A 25 -4.99 30.17 -34.40
CA ILE A 25 -5.63 29.04 -35.10
C ILE A 25 -4.58 27.98 -35.47
N GLY A 26 -3.31 28.36 -35.61
CA GLY A 26 -2.18 27.47 -35.83
C GLY A 26 -1.40 27.21 -34.55
N THR A 27 -1.41 25.98 -34.04
CA THR A 27 -0.65 25.61 -32.83
C THR A 27 0.81 25.22 -33.12
N ARG A 28 1.31 25.35 -34.35
CA ARG A 28 2.71 25.04 -34.71
C ARG A 28 3.23 25.96 -35.82
N GLN A 29 4.49 26.40 -35.72
CA GLN A 29 5.33 26.50 -36.90
C GLN A 29 5.76 25.08 -37.28
N LYS A 30 5.60 24.67 -38.53
CA LYS A 30 6.07 23.39 -39.06
C LYS A 30 7.59 23.37 -39.04
N GLY A 31 8.15 22.99 -37.90
CA GLY A 31 9.59 23.04 -37.65
C GLY A 31 9.97 23.38 -36.22
N ASP A 32 9.01 23.79 -35.37
CA ASP A 32 9.27 24.04 -33.95
C ASP A 32 9.82 22.79 -33.29
N ARG A 33 11.12 22.86 -32.97
CA ARG A 33 11.81 21.81 -32.22
C ARG A 33 11.49 22.01 -30.75
N ARG A 34 11.19 20.90 -30.09
CA ARG A 34 11.03 20.87 -28.64
C ARG A 34 12.25 21.48 -27.95
N PRO A 35 12.06 22.38 -26.97
CA PRO A 35 13.16 22.88 -26.15
C PRO A 35 13.90 21.73 -25.46
N ARG A 36 15.23 21.78 -25.42
CA ARG A 36 16.05 20.72 -24.78
C ARG A 36 15.84 20.65 -23.27
N MET A 37 15.52 21.79 -22.65
CA MET A 37 15.27 21.88 -21.21
C MET A 37 13.80 22.21 -20.99
N ALA A 38 13.09 21.37 -20.23
CA ALA A 38 11.68 21.62 -19.91
C ALA A 38 11.51 22.91 -19.07
N SER A 39 12.49 23.25 -18.24
CA SER A 39 12.46 24.41 -17.35
C SER A 39 12.46 25.76 -18.06
N SER A 40 12.80 25.82 -19.36
CA SER A 40 12.76 27.08 -20.12
C SER A 40 11.34 27.51 -20.49
N CYS A 41 10.37 26.59 -20.46
CA CYS A 41 8.97 26.91 -20.76
C CYS A 41 8.27 27.42 -19.50
N THR A 42 7.78 28.66 -19.57
CA THR A 42 6.99 29.30 -18.50
C THR A 42 5.48 29.15 -18.71
N SER A 43 5.04 28.78 -19.92
CA SER A 43 3.62 28.61 -20.24
C SER A 43 3.16 27.18 -20.00
N LEU A 44 2.13 27.02 -19.15
CA LEU A 44 1.50 25.73 -18.85
C LEU A 44 0.96 25.05 -20.13
N ARG A 45 0.25 25.81 -20.98
CA ARG A 45 -0.33 25.32 -22.24
C ARG A 45 0.72 24.77 -23.19
N GLU A 46 1.89 25.42 -23.24
CA GLU A 46 2.99 24.97 -24.08
C GLU A 46 3.63 23.69 -23.52
N ALA A 47 3.81 23.61 -22.21
CA ALA A 47 4.35 22.43 -21.54
C ALA A 47 3.45 21.18 -21.74
N GLU A 48 2.13 21.33 -21.61
CA GLU A 48 1.17 20.26 -21.88
C GLU A 48 1.18 19.81 -23.35
N ARG A 49 1.29 20.76 -24.29
CA ARG A 49 1.46 20.46 -25.71
C ARG A 49 2.74 19.66 -25.97
N TRP A 50 3.87 20.08 -25.41
CA TRP A 50 5.14 19.36 -25.56
C TRP A 50 5.07 17.96 -24.96
N ARG A 51 4.43 17.79 -23.80
CA ARG A 51 4.15 16.47 -23.20
C ARG A 51 3.35 15.57 -24.14
N GLY A 52 2.27 16.09 -24.75
CA GLY A 52 1.47 15.35 -25.72
C GLY A 52 2.26 14.92 -26.95
N ASP A 53 3.20 15.75 -27.41
CA ASP A 53 4.10 15.42 -28.51
C ASP A 53 5.07 14.29 -28.15
N ILE A 54 5.64 14.31 -26.94
CA ILE A 54 6.49 13.21 -26.46
C ILE A 54 5.72 11.89 -26.47
N LEU A 55 4.48 11.92 -25.97
CA LEU A 55 3.65 10.71 -25.90
C LEU A 55 3.33 10.14 -27.28
N ARG A 56 3.08 11.00 -28.27
CA ARG A 56 2.90 10.60 -29.67
C ARG A 56 4.18 10.00 -30.26
N ASP A 57 5.34 10.60 -29.97
CA ASP A 57 6.64 10.07 -30.41
C ASP A 57 6.94 8.71 -29.79
N ILE A 58 6.67 8.54 -28.49
CA ILE A 58 6.80 7.26 -27.77
C ILE A 58 5.92 6.20 -28.45
N SER A 59 4.63 6.48 -28.65
CA SER A 59 3.69 5.53 -29.27
C SER A 59 4.18 5.07 -30.64
N ARG A 60 4.64 5.98 -31.51
CA ARG A 60 5.19 5.62 -32.84
C ARG A 60 6.43 4.74 -32.74
N LYS A 61 7.34 5.02 -31.80
CA LYS A 61 8.56 4.21 -31.62
C LYS A 61 8.25 2.84 -31.01
N VAL A 62 7.32 2.77 -30.06
CA VAL A 62 6.84 1.49 -29.49
C VAL A 62 6.24 0.62 -30.60
N SER A 63 5.42 1.18 -31.50
CA SER A 63 4.92 0.44 -32.67
C SER A 63 6.04 0.01 -33.61
N LYS A 64 7.05 0.86 -33.85
CA LYS A 64 8.19 0.54 -34.72
C LYS A 64 9.07 -0.59 -34.16
N ILE A 65 9.24 -0.68 -32.83
CA ILE A 65 10.00 -1.76 -32.18
C ILE A 65 9.38 -3.14 -32.42
N GLN A 66 8.07 -3.21 -32.62
CA GLN A 66 7.36 -4.47 -32.83
C GLN A 66 7.54 -5.04 -34.25
N ASP A 67 8.17 -4.29 -35.17
CA ASP A 67 8.45 -4.76 -36.52
C ASP A 67 9.49 -5.91 -36.54
N VAL A 68 9.16 -7.00 -37.22
CA VAL A 68 10.01 -8.20 -37.36
C VAL A 68 11.17 -7.92 -38.32
N ALA A 69 11.01 -7.00 -39.27
CA ALA A 69 12.04 -6.68 -40.26
C ALA A 69 13.26 -5.95 -39.65
N LEU A 70 13.12 -5.43 -38.42
CA LEU A 70 14.17 -4.67 -37.76
C LEU A 70 15.30 -5.59 -37.25
N THR A 71 16.56 -5.15 -37.36
CA THR A 71 17.69 -5.89 -36.77
C THR A 71 17.77 -5.70 -35.27
N ASP A 72 18.39 -6.64 -34.55
CA ASP A 72 18.51 -6.56 -33.09
C ASP A 72 19.27 -5.31 -32.60
N TYR A 73 20.23 -4.81 -33.38
CA TYR A 73 20.93 -3.55 -33.08
C TYR A 73 20.00 -2.34 -33.16
N GLN A 74 19.21 -2.25 -34.23
CA GLN A 74 18.22 -1.19 -34.39
C GLN A 74 17.13 -1.25 -33.32
N VAL A 75 16.74 -2.44 -32.86
CA VAL A 75 15.81 -2.61 -31.73
C VAL A 75 16.43 -2.03 -30.44
N ARG A 76 17.75 -2.22 -30.21
CA ARG A 76 18.44 -1.62 -29.06
C ARG A 76 18.44 -0.10 -29.13
N ASP A 77 18.80 0.47 -30.28
CA ASP A 77 18.81 1.93 -30.49
C ASP A 77 17.43 2.55 -30.28
N LEU A 78 16.37 1.91 -30.80
CA LEU A 78 15.00 2.36 -30.58
C LEU A 78 14.60 2.27 -29.10
N ASN A 79 15.04 1.24 -28.37
CA ASN A 79 14.75 1.10 -26.95
C ASN A 79 15.43 2.21 -26.14
N ASP A 80 16.67 2.58 -26.49
CA ASP A 80 17.38 3.71 -25.89
C ASP A 80 16.67 5.04 -26.19
N GLU A 81 16.26 5.24 -27.43
CA GLU A 81 15.49 6.41 -27.83
C GLU A 81 14.15 6.53 -27.09
N ILE A 82 13.44 5.43 -26.86
CA ILE A 82 12.20 5.42 -26.09
C ILE A 82 12.49 5.76 -24.63
N ASN A 83 13.50 5.14 -24.02
CA ASN A 83 13.91 5.46 -22.65
C ASN A 83 14.31 6.93 -22.51
N GLN A 84 14.96 7.52 -23.51
CA GLN A 84 15.27 8.96 -23.52
C GLN A 84 13.99 9.81 -23.56
N LEU A 85 13.02 9.47 -24.41
CA LEU A 85 11.72 10.15 -24.45
C LEU A 85 10.95 10.03 -23.13
N PHE A 86 11.02 8.89 -22.43
CA PHE A 86 10.41 8.74 -21.12
C PHE A 86 11.07 9.64 -20.05
N ARG A 87 12.39 9.88 -20.13
CA ARG A 87 13.07 10.84 -19.26
C ARG A 87 12.62 12.27 -19.55
N GLU A 88 12.53 12.63 -20.83
CA GLU A 88 11.98 13.93 -21.24
C GLU A 88 10.54 14.09 -20.76
N LYS A 89 9.69 13.08 -20.95
CA LYS A 89 8.30 13.07 -20.44
C LYS A 89 8.26 13.38 -18.95
N ARG A 90 9.11 12.74 -18.14
CA ARG A 90 9.20 13.02 -16.69
C ARG A 90 9.64 14.46 -16.42
N ALA A 91 10.56 15.02 -17.19
CA ALA A 91 10.99 16.40 -17.05
C ALA A 91 9.85 17.39 -17.37
N TRP A 92 9.07 17.13 -18.42
CA TRP A 92 7.88 17.93 -18.76
C TRP A 92 6.76 17.78 -17.73
N GLU A 93 6.53 16.57 -17.22
CA GLU A 93 5.54 16.34 -16.15
C GLU A 93 5.94 17.07 -14.86
N ASN A 94 7.23 17.10 -14.51
CA ASN A 94 7.72 17.90 -13.38
C ASN A 94 7.57 19.40 -13.63
N GLN A 95 7.84 19.88 -14.85
CA GLN A 95 7.65 21.30 -15.17
C GLN A 95 6.18 21.71 -15.10
N ILE A 96 5.26 20.88 -15.59
CA ILE A 96 3.82 21.11 -15.48
C ILE A 96 3.41 21.23 -14.01
N ILE A 97 3.93 20.34 -13.14
CA ILE A 97 3.67 20.42 -11.70
C ILE A 97 4.25 21.72 -11.12
N ASN A 98 5.46 22.13 -11.49
CA ASN A 98 6.10 23.36 -11.01
C ASN A 98 5.33 24.63 -11.44
N LEU A 99 4.66 24.60 -12.59
CA LEU A 99 3.82 25.70 -13.07
C LEU A 99 2.39 25.68 -12.48
N GLY A 100 2.10 24.78 -11.53
CA GLY A 100 0.78 24.65 -10.90
C GLY A 100 -0.24 23.84 -11.70
N GLY A 101 0.22 23.06 -12.69
CA GLY A 101 -0.61 22.22 -13.54
C GLY A 101 -0.98 20.86 -12.96
N ALA A 102 -1.71 20.07 -13.75
CA ALA A 102 -2.15 18.73 -13.35
C ALA A 102 -0.99 17.76 -13.12
N ASN A 103 -1.10 16.94 -12.06
CA ASN A 103 -0.09 15.92 -11.76
C ASN A 103 -0.34 14.63 -12.56
N TYR A 104 0.27 14.54 -13.74
CA TYR A 104 0.19 13.37 -14.60
C TYR A 104 0.93 12.12 -14.10
N ARG A 105 1.79 12.23 -13.08
CA ARG A 105 2.51 11.07 -12.53
C ARG A 105 1.60 10.12 -11.80
N ARG A 106 0.55 10.64 -11.14
CA ARG A 106 -0.46 9.81 -10.45
C ARG A 106 -1.42 9.17 -11.45
N ALA A 107 -1.80 9.91 -12.50
CA ALA A 107 -2.70 9.40 -13.53
C ALA A 107 -2.10 8.23 -14.33
N ALA A 108 -0.77 8.12 -14.41
CA ALA A 108 -0.08 7.00 -15.04
C ALA A 108 -0.09 5.70 -14.22
N GLY A 109 -0.70 5.69 -13.02
CA GLY A 109 -0.84 4.51 -12.19
C GLY A 109 -1.99 3.61 -12.67
N VAL A 110 -1.66 2.59 -13.45
CA VAL A 110 -2.19 1.20 -13.47
C VAL A 110 -1.51 0.49 -14.64
N MET A 111 -0.87 -0.63 -14.34
CA MET A 111 0.00 -1.45 -15.19
C MET A 111 -0.62 -1.72 -16.58
N THR A 112 -0.26 -0.93 -17.58
CA THR A 112 -0.46 -1.30 -18.99
C THR A 112 0.89 -1.79 -19.52
N ASP A 113 0.89 -2.94 -20.19
CA ASP A 113 2.10 -3.61 -20.73
C ASP A 113 2.97 -2.71 -21.64
N ASP A 114 2.41 -1.58 -22.07
CA ASP A 114 3.04 -0.50 -22.81
C ASP A 114 4.19 0.19 -22.04
N GLU A 115 4.20 0.15 -20.71
CA GLU A 115 5.21 0.81 -19.86
C GLU A 115 6.56 0.08 -19.82
N GLY A 116 6.72 -0.99 -20.60
CA GLY A 116 7.95 -1.78 -20.65
C GLY A 116 8.16 -2.61 -19.39
N ARG A 117 9.04 -3.61 -19.48
CA ARG A 117 9.39 -4.43 -18.31
C ARG A 117 10.73 -3.95 -17.76
N GLU A 118 10.78 -3.70 -16.46
CA GLU A 118 12.02 -3.37 -15.77
C GLU A 118 12.71 -4.68 -15.39
N VAL A 119 14.00 -4.81 -15.72
CA VAL A 119 14.82 -5.94 -15.24
C VAL A 119 15.20 -5.65 -13.78
N PRO A 120 14.93 -6.57 -12.83
CA PRO A 120 15.36 -6.40 -11.44
C PRO A 120 16.86 -6.11 -11.36
N GLY A 121 17.23 -5.06 -10.62
CA GLY A 121 18.61 -4.60 -10.47
C GLY A 121 19.04 -3.47 -11.40
N THR A 122 18.29 -3.19 -12.48
CA THR A 122 18.61 -2.08 -13.41
C THR A 122 17.69 -0.91 -13.11
N ARG A 123 18.17 0.04 -12.30
CA ARG A 123 17.34 1.11 -11.72
C ARG A 123 16.87 2.12 -12.77
N GLY A 124 15.68 1.88 -13.32
CA GLY A 124 14.91 2.84 -14.13
C GLY A 124 15.06 2.71 -15.65
N TYR A 125 15.72 1.66 -16.16
CA TYR A 125 15.78 1.36 -17.59
C TYR A 125 14.74 0.29 -17.96
N LYS A 126 13.95 0.55 -18.99
CA LYS A 126 12.81 -0.28 -19.39
C LYS A 126 13.05 -0.91 -20.76
N TYR A 127 12.55 -2.13 -20.96
CA TYR A 127 12.56 -2.80 -22.26
C TYR A 127 11.14 -2.92 -22.82
N PHE A 128 10.92 -2.45 -24.05
CA PHE A 128 9.60 -2.37 -24.69
C PHE A 128 9.46 -3.42 -25.82
N GLY A 129 8.28 -4.04 -25.94
CA GLY A 129 7.96 -4.96 -27.04
C GLY A 129 9.05 -6.01 -27.33
N ARG A 130 9.51 -6.08 -28.59
CA ARG A 130 10.56 -6.98 -29.07
C ARG A 130 11.91 -6.78 -28.36
N ALA A 131 12.18 -5.61 -27.78
CA ALA A 131 13.42 -5.38 -27.03
C ALA A 131 13.55 -6.32 -25.81
N LYS A 132 12.43 -6.88 -25.31
CA LYS A 132 12.42 -7.90 -24.24
C LYS A 132 12.99 -9.25 -24.72
N GLU A 133 12.91 -9.55 -26.01
CA GLU A 133 13.35 -10.80 -26.63
C GLU A 133 14.80 -10.75 -27.13
N LEU A 134 15.47 -9.60 -26.99
CA LEU A 134 16.87 -9.45 -27.40
C LEU A 134 17.77 -10.45 -26.67
N PRO A 135 18.75 -11.07 -27.35
CA PRO A 135 19.74 -11.94 -26.71
C PRO A 135 20.42 -11.21 -25.53
N GLY A 136 20.51 -11.87 -24.37
CA GLY A 136 20.98 -11.31 -23.09
C GLY A 136 19.88 -10.65 -22.24
N VAL A 137 19.03 -9.80 -22.82
CA VAL A 137 17.90 -9.16 -22.10
C VAL A 137 16.84 -10.21 -21.75
N LYS A 138 16.54 -11.09 -22.70
CA LYS A 138 15.64 -12.22 -22.50
C LYS A 138 16.09 -13.11 -21.34
N GLU A 139 17.40 -13.39 -21.26
CA GLU A 139 17.98 -14.20 -20.18
C GLU A 139 17.76 -13.56 -18.81
N LEU A 140 17.97 -12.23 -18.70
CA LEU A 140 17.72 -11.50 -17.46
C LEU A 140 16.25 -11.56 -17.03
N PHE A 141 15.31 -11.45 -17.99
CA PHE A 141 13.89 -11.62 -17.68
C PHE A 141 13.53 -13.04 -17.29
N THR A 142 14.07 -14.06 -17.96
CA THR A 142 13.81 -15.46 -17.62
C THR A 142 14.36 -15.82 -16.25
N ARG A 143 15.60 -15.41 -15.93
CA ARG A 143 16.22 -15.59 -14.62
C ARG A 143 15.46 -14.85 -13.53
N SER A 144 15.06 -13.61 -13.80
CA SER A 144 14.21 -12.83 -12.88
C SER A 144 12.86 -13.51 -12.65
N THR A 145 12.21 -14.04 -13.68
CA THR A 145 10.93 -14.75 -13.51
C THR A 145 11.11 -16.03 -12.73
N GLN A 146 12.20 -16.78 -12.99
CA GLN A 146 12.53 -18.00 -12.24
C GLN A 146 12.78 -17.67 -10.77
N GLN A 147 13.60 -16.65 -10.48
CA GLN A 147 13.85 -16.18 -9.11
C GLN A 147 12.57 -15.71 -8.42
N ALA A 148 11.71 -14.94 -9.10
CA ALA A 148 10.43 -14.52 -8.53
C ALA A 148 9.50 -15.72 -8.27
N THR A 149 9.47 -16.72 -9.16
CA THR A 149 8.70 -17.95 -8.91
C THR A 149 9.28 -18.78 -7.78
N GLU A 150 10.60 -18.86 -7.65
CA GLU A 150 11.28 -19.57 -6.56
C GLU A 150 11.11 -18.84 -5.22
N GLU A 151 11.16 -17.50 -5.21
CA GLU A 151 10.88 -16.69 -4.03
C GLU A 151 9.41 -16.78 -3.64
N SER A 152 8.50 -16.74 -4.61
CA SER A 152 7.08 -16.94 -4.36
C SER A 152 6.80 -18.35 -3.85
N ALA A 153 7.48 -19.37 -4.37
CA ALA A 153 7.37 -20.74 -3.88
C ALA A 153 7.94 -20.87 -2.47
N ARG A 154 9.13 -20.32 -2.20
CA ARG A 154 9.72 -20.27 -0.85
C ARG A 154 8.83 -19.52 0.14
N THR A 155 8.28 -18.39 -0.26
CA THR A 155 7.38 -17.59 0.56
C THR A 155 6.05 -18.32 0.77
N ALA A 156 5.51 -18.98 -0.24
CA ALA A 156 4.30 -19.81 -0.11
C ALA A 156 4.55 -20.98 0.85
N SER A 157 5.66 -21.70 0.71
CA SER A 157 6.08 -22.75 1.64
C SER A 157 6.28 -22.21 3.06
N PHE A 158 6.87 -21.03 3.22
CA PHE A 158 7.05 -20.39 4.53
C PHE A 158 5.74 -19.89 5.13
N GLN A 159 4.81 -19.39 4.30
CA GLN A 159 3.50 -18.92 4.76
C GLN A 159 2.67 -20.04 5.39
N MET A 160 2.82 -21.29 4.93
CA MET A 160 2.17 -22.45 5.56
C MET A 160 2.55 -22.65 7.03
N PHE A 161 3.73 -22.18 7.45
CA PHE A 161 4.22 -22.32 8.83
C PHE A 161 4.06 -21.05 9.67
N ARG A 162 3.64 -19.91 9.08
CA ARG A 162 3.73 -18.60 9.75
C ARG A 162 2.60 -18.33 10.74
N HIS A 163 1.51 -19.11 10.68
CA HIS A 163 0.31 -18.97 11.50
C HIS A 163 -0.30 -20.34 11.82
N GLN A 164 0.53 -21.29 12.24
CA GLN A 164 0.00 -22.57 12.67
C GLN A 164 -0.69 -22.43 14.05
N GLY A 165 -1.82 -23.14 14.23
CA GLY A 165 -2.65 -23.06 15.43
C GLY A 165 -2.04 -23.67 16.70
N PRO A 166 -2.73 -23.57 17.85
CA PRO A 166 -2.27 -24.07 19.16
C PRO A 166 -1.89 -25.56 19.15
N ASP A 167 -2.61 -26.38 18.39
CA ASP A 167 -2.30 -27.79 18.07
C ASP A 167 -0.83 -28.03 17.65
N TYR A 168 -0.23 -27.14 16.86
CA TYR A 168 1.18 -27.31 16.43
C TYR A 168 2.21 -27.04 17.54
N TYR A 169 1.83 -26.28 18.56
CA TYR A 169 2.69 -25.96 19.69
C TYR A 169 2.46 -26.92 20.88
N GLY A 170 1.51 -27.86 20.77
CA GLY A 170 1.15 -28.77 21.85
C GLY A 170 0.29 -28.13 22.94
N ASP A 171 -0.27 -26.94 22.71
CA ASP A 171 -1.12 -26.24 23.69
C ASP A 171 -2.45 -26.99 23.91
N GLU A 172 -2.84 -27.85 22.98
CA GLU A 172 -4.07 -28.67 23.05
C GLU A 172 -3.82 -30.05 23.71
N ASP A 173 -2.57 -30.42 23.99
CA ASP A 173 -2.22 -31.72 24.58
C ASP A 173 -2.83 -31.87 25.99
N GLU A 174 -2.91 -30.76 26.75
CA GLU A 174 -3.57 -30.72 28.08
C GLU A 174 -5.10 -30.88 28.02
N LEU A 175 -5.71 -30.87 26.83
CA LEU A 175 -7.14 -31.10 26.63
C LEU A 175 -7.46 -32.55 26.27
N ASP A 176 -6.47 -33.31 25.78
CA ASP A 176 -6.65 -34.71 25.41
C ASP A 176 -6.62 -35.61 26.65
N LYS A 177 -7.80 -36.04 27.08
CA LYS A 177 -7.96 -36.91 28.25
C LYS A 177 -7.26 -38.25 28.10
N GLU A 178 -7.19 -38.80 26.89
CA GLU A 178 -6.51 -40.08 26.66
C GLU A 178 -5.00 -39.92 26.89
N LEU A 179 -4.41 -38.83 26.41
CA LEU A 179 -3.00 -38.52 26.62
C LEU A 179 -2.70 -38.33 28.11
N ILE A 180 -3.48 -37.51 28.81
CA ILE A 180 -3.32 -37.27 30.25
C ILE A 180 -3.39 -38.56 31.08
N ASP A 181 -4.34 -39.46 30.75
CA ASP A 181 -4.47 -40.73 31.45
C ASP A 181 -3.25 -41.62 31.22
N THR A 182 -2.72 -41.66 29.98
CA THR A 182 -1.49 -42.40 29.69
C THR A 182 -0.27 -41.82 30.42
N GLU A 183 -0.13 -40.50 30.43
CA GLU A 183 0.94 -39.79 31.14
C GLU A 183 0.86 -40.01 32.65
N ASP A 184 -0.33 -40.02 33.25
CA ASP A 184 -0.50 -40.28 34.70
C ASP A 184 -0.18 -41.73 35.06
N VAL A 185 -0.48 -42.70 34.18
CA VAL A 185 -0.07 -44.11 34.37
C VAL A 185 1.45 -44.23 34.30
N GLU A 186 2.10 -43.64 33.30
CA GLU A 186 3.56 -43.66 33.16
C GLU A 186 4.26 -42.93 34.31
N ALA A 187 3.71 -41.79 34.76
CA ALA A 187 4.21 -41.05 35.91
C ALA A 187 4.10 -41.86 37.21
N ARG A 188 3.01 -42.63 37.38
CA ARG A 188 2.84 -43.55 38.52
C ARG A 188 3.87 -44.68 38.49
N GLU A 189 4.04 -45.34 37.34
CA GLU A 189 5.04 -46.40 37.19
C GLU A 189 6.46 -45.88 37.44
N GLY A 190 6.81 -44.72 36.87
CA GLY A 190 8.09 -44.06 37.08
C GLY A 190 8.32 -43.66 38.54
N TRP A 191 7.30 -43.15 39.22
CA TRP A 191 7.35 -42.84 40.65
C TRP A 191 7.60 -44.09 41.48
N GLU A 192 6.82 -45.16 41.26
CA GLU A 192 6.97 -46.41 42.00
C GLU A 192 8.36 -47.01 41.82
N ASP A 193 8.91 -46.97 40.60
CA ASP A 193 10.26 -47.44 40.31
C ASP A 193 11.33 -46.60 41.01
N GLN A 194 11.19 -45.28 41.04
CA GLN A 194 12.10 -44.39 41.77
C GLN A 194 12.00 -44.62 43.28
N VAL A 195 10.79 -44.85 43.79
CA VAL A 195 10.54 -45.16 45.21
C VAL A 195 11.14 -46.52 45.58
N ARG A 196 10.97 -47.57 44.77
CA ARG A 196 11.61 -48.87 44.99
C ARG A 196 13.14 -48.78 44.92
N LYS A 197 13.68 -48.02 43.97
CA LYS A 197 15.13 -47.77 43.86
C LYS A 197 15.66 -47.04 45.09
N SER A 198 14.99 -45.99 45.56
CA SER A 198 15.41 -45.22 46.74
C SER A 198 15.27 -46.03 48.04
N ALA A 199 14.21 -46.83 48.19
CA ALA A 199 14.04 -47.74 49.32
C ALA A 199 15.14 -48.81 49.37
N SER A 200 15.49 -49.38 48.22
CA SER A 200 16.62 -50.32 48.09
C SER A 200 17.95 -49.67 48.51
N THR A 201 18.18 -48.41 48.14
CA THR A 201 19.40 -47.68 48.57
C THR A 201 19.42 -47.34 50.07
N LEU A 202 18.26 -47.17 50.71
CA LEU A 202 18.13 -46.81 52.12
C LEU A 202 17.96 -48.02 53.05
N GLY A 203 17.91 -49.25 52.51
CA GLY A 203 17.76 -50.48 53.29
C GLY A 203 16.39 -50.63 53.96
N ILE A 204 15.36 -49.95 53.44
CA ILE A 204 13.99 -50.01 53.97
C ILE A 204 13.30 -51.19 53.30
N SER A 205 13.17 -52.30 54.03
CA SER A 205 12.55 -53.54 53.55
C SER A 205 11.02 -53.57 53.67
N ASP A 206 10.43 -52.56 54.31
CA ASP A 206 9.00 -52.50 54.58
C ASP A 206 8.27 -51.68 53.51
N GLU A 207 7.54 -52.37 52.63
CA GLU A 207 6.76 -51.75 51.54
C GLU A 207 5.68 -50.79 52.06
N THR A 208 5.28 -50.91 53.33
CA THR A 208 4.29 -50.04 53.97
C THR A 208 4.81 -48.63 54.26
N LEU A 209 6.13 -48.42 54.21
CA LEU A 209 6.79 -47.13 54.44
C LEU A 209 7.06 -46.35 53.14
N LEU A 210 6.68 -46.89 51.99
CA LEU A 210 6.91 -46.26 50.69
C LEU A 210 5.93 -45.10 50.47
N PRO A 211 6.41 -43.92 50.05
CA PRO A 211 5.53 -42.80 49.75
C PRO A 211 4.65 -43.13 48.53
N ARG A 212 3.34 -43.03 48.72
CA ARG A 212 2.35 -43.15 47.66
C ARG A 212 2.53 -42.03 46.62
N TYR A 213 2.18 -42.33 45.37
CA TYR A 213 2.14 -41.33 44.30
C TYR A 213 1.35 -40.08 44.72
N PRO A 214 1.94 -38.87 44.64
CA PRO A 214 1.27 -37.64 44.99
C PRO A 214 0.22 -37.32 43.92
N VAL A 215 -1.02 -37.73 44.14
CA VAL A 215 -2.15 -37.22 43.35
C VAL A 215 -2.27 -35.71 43.59
N SER A 216 -2.03 -34.92 42.55
CA SER A 216 -2.31 -33.49 42.60
C SER A 216 -3.80 -33.31 42.92
N ILE A 217 -4.10 -32.56 43.99
CA ILE A 217 -5.49 -32.24 44.37
C ILE A 217 -6.18 -31.39 43.27
N SER A 218 -5.42 -30.91 42.29
CA SER A 218 -5.90 -30.11 41.16
C SER A 218 -6.58 -30.91 40.05
N SER A 219 -6.40 -32.24 39.95
CA SER A 219 -7.00 -33.06 38.87
C SER A 219 -8.39 -33.63 39.21
N LYS A 220 -8.91 -33.34 40.41
CA LYS A 220 -10.28 -33.68 40.81
C LYS A 220 -11.15 -32.41 40.84
N LEU A 221 -11.36 -31.78 39.69
CA LEU A 221 -12.54 -30.97 39.50
C LEU A 221 -13.75 -31.93 39.40
N PRO A 222 -14.77 -31.79 40.26
CA PRO A 222 -15.95 -32.64 40.18
C PRO A 222 -16.70 -32.31 38.89
N ASP A 223 -17.22 -33.35 38.22
CA ASP A 223 -18.24 -33.25 37.18
C ASP A 223 -19.39 -32.37 37.70
N ALA A 224 -19.37 -31.08 37.38
CA ALA A 224 -20.46 -30.16 37.62
C ALA A 224 -21.30 -30.08 36.35
N SER A 225 -22.11 -31.12 36.15
CA SER A 225 -23.38 -30.99 35.44
C SER A 225 -24.26 -30.00 36.21
N VAL A 226 -24.07 -28.69 35.98
CA VAL A 226 -24.94 -27.61 36.46
C VAL A 226 -25.05 -26.56 35.35
N ASP A 227 -26.29 -26.20 35.04
CA ASP A 227 -26.75 -25.43 33.88
C ASP A 227 -25.93 -24.18 33.48
N PRO A 228 -25.75 -23.92 32.16
CA PRO A 228 -25.11 -22.71 31.67
C PRO A 228 -26.14 -21.58 31.67
N THR A 229 -26.29 -20.87 32.79
CA THR A 229 -26.99 -19.58 32.77
C THR A 229 -26.42 -18.69 33.87
N GLN A 230 -26.04 -17.46 33.49
CA GLN A 230 -25.64 -16.35 34.36
C GLN A 230 -24.15 -16.26 34.74
N LEU A 231 -23.27 -16.04 33.76
CA LEU A 231 -22.10 -15.16 33.91
C LEU A 231 -21.72 -14.63 32.51
N GLN A 232 -22.54 -13.72 31.99
CA GLN A 232 -22.13 -12.77 30.93
C GLN A 232 -21.84 -11.46 31.65
N GLU A 233 -20.61 -10.98 31.58
CA GLU A 233 -20.29 -9.56 31.40
C GLU A 233 -18.78 -9.38 31.19
N ASN A 234 -18.46 -8.94 29.97
CA ASN A 234 -17.40 -7.99 29.61
C ASN A 234 -15.95 -8.51 29.53
N GLU A 235 -15.54 -8.87 28.30
CA GLU A 235 -14.31 -8.43 27.61
C GLU A 235 -14.43 -8.82 26.13
N GLU A 236 -14.92 -7.89 25.29
CA GLU A 236 -14.97 -8.04 23.83
C GLU A 236 -13.62 -7.62 23.21
N ALA A 237 -12.90 -8.57 22.63
CA ALA A 237 -11.87 -8.31 21.62
C ALA A 237 -12.24 -9.04 20.31
N PRO A 238 -12.01 -8.43 19.13
CA PRO A 238 -12.82 -8.69 17.95
C PRO A 238 -12.39 -9.94 17.18
N GLN A 239 -13.36 -10.83 16.94
CA GLN A 239 -13.22 -11.98 16.06
C GLN A 239 -13.05 -11.53 14.59
N LYS A 240 -11.89 -11.84 14.00
CA LYS A 240 -11.70 -11.79 12.55
C LYS A 240 -12.45 -12.96 11.93
N SER A 241 -13.37 -12.61 11.03
CA SER A 241 -14.16 -13.54 10.24
C SER A 241 -13.29 -14.21 9.16
N GLU A 242 -12.95 -15.48 9.37
CA GLU A 242 -12.47 -16.36 8.31
C GLU A 242 -13.67 -16.87 7.49
N LYS A 243 -13.95 -16.19 6.37
CA LYS A 243 -14.79 -16.76 5.30
C LYS A 243 -13.93 -17.69 4.45
N ALA A 244 -14.03 -18.98 4.73
CA ALA A 244 -13.61 -20.06 3.85
C ALA A 244 -14.35 -19.97 2.50
N LEU A 245 -13.67 -19.50 1.45
CA LEU A 245 -14.14 -19.61 0.07
C LEU A 245 -13.75 -20.99 -0.49
N LYS A 246 -14.70 -21.91 -0.50
CA LYS A 246 -14.62 -23.15 -1.28
C LYS A 246 -14.59 -22.82 -2.76
N GLY A 247 -13.45 -23.08 -3.40
CA GLY A 247 -13.29 -23.05 -4.85
C GLY A 247 -14.01 -24.22 -5.51
N THR A 248 -14.99 -23.94 -6.35
CA THR A 248 -15.49 -24.88 -7.36
C THR A 248 -15.89 -24.11 -8.62
N GLY A 249 -15.56 -24.67 -9.79
CA GLY A 249 -16.41 -24.53 -10.97
C GLY A 249 -16.12 -23.41 -11.96
N LYS A 250 -15.19 -23.67 -12.88
CA LYS A 250 -15.17 -23.29 -14.31
C LYS A 250 -16.33 -22.40 -14.78
N SER A 251 -16.03 -21.18 -15.26
CA SER A 251 -16.91 -20.52 -16.24
C SER A 251 -16.14 -19.71 -17.27
N LYS A 252 -16.32 -20.11 -18.52
CA LYS A 252 -15.74 -19.57 -19.75
C LYS A 252 -16.24 -18.15 -20.00
N ARG A 253 -15.34 -17.19 -20.20
CA ARG A 253 -15.70 -15.85 -20.71
C ARG A 253 -15.36 -15.78 -22.20
N LYS A 254 -16.40 -15.71 -23.04
CA LYS A 254 -16.32 -15.43 -24.47
C LYS A 254 -16.15 -13.92 -24.68
N TYR A 255 -15.23 -13.60 -25.57
CA TYR A 255 -15.03 -12.30 -26.21
C TYR A 255 -16.30 -11.82 -26.94
N LYS A 256 -16.63 -10.53 -26.82
CA LYS A 256 -17.19 -9.75 -27.92
C LYS A 256 -16.94 -8.25 -27.68
N GLY A 257 -16.00 -7.69 -28.44
CA GLY A 257 -16.00 -6.25 -28.72
C GLY A 257 -16.91 -5.96 -29.90
N VAL A 258 -17.44 -4.74 -29.97
CA VAL A 258 -17.49 -3.87 -31.16
C VAL A 258 -17.71 -2.43 -30.65
N ASN A 259 -17.03 -1.50 -31.32
CA ASN A 259 -17.16 -0.03 -31.36
C ASN A 259 -18.63 0.47 -31.34
N ASP A 260 -18.96 1.74 -31.13
CA ASP A 260 -18.50 2.94 -31.86
C ASP A 260 -19.27 4.17 -31.31
N LEU A 261 -18.67 5.37 -31.46
CA LEU A 261 -19.33 6.68 -31.73
C LEU A 261 -20.29 7.27 -30.66
N GLU A 262 -20.43 8.57 -30.43
CA GLU A 262 -19.75 9.85 -30.70
C GLU A 262 -20.60 10.92 -29.97
N GLU A 263 -20.02 12.11 -29.74
CA GLU A 263 -20.69 13.38 -29.37
C GLU A 263 -21.45 13.45 -28.01
N GLY A 264 -21.24 14.42 -27.12
CA GLY A 264 -20.98 15.84 -27.32
C GLY A 264 -22.14 16.61 -26.67
N GLY A 265 -21.88 17.46 -25.67
CA GLY A 265 -22.93 18.33 -25.11
C GLY A 265 -22.69 18.81 -23.68
N GLN A 266 -22.23 20.05 -23.57
CA GLN A 266 -22.00 20.83 -22.35
C GLN A 266 -23.30 21.15 -21.58
N LYS A 267 -23.20 21.34 -20.25
CA LYS A 267 -23.69 22.55 -19.55
C LYS A 267 -23.34 22.57 -18.06
N GLU A 268 -22.83 23.73 -17.66
CA GLU A 268 -22.52 24.19 -16.30
C GLU A 268 -23.78 24.70 -15.55
N GLU A 269 -23.51 25.16 -14.31
CA GLU A 269 -24.28 26.04 -13.40
C GLU A 269 -25.05 25.31 -12.29
N GLN A 270 -24.55 25.42 -11.04
CA GLN A 270 -24.95 26.40 -9.99
C GLN A 270 -26.36 26.09 -9.43
N GLU A 271 -26.72 26.21 -8.17
CA GLU A 271 -26.09 26.45 -6.88
C GLU A 271 -27.19 26.12 -5.83
N GLU A 272 -26.83 26.19 -4.55
CA GLU A 272 -27.72 26.47 -3.42
C GLU A 272 -28.65 25.41 -2.79
N ALA A 273 -28.77 25.62 -1.49
CA ALA A 273 -29.07 24.71 -0.41
C ALA A 273 -30.57 24.49 -0.17
N LYS A 274 -30.89 23.44 0.60
CA LYS A 274 -31.80 23.55 1.76
C LYS A 274 -31.73 22.34 2.71
N LYS A 275 -31.75 22.70 3.99
CA LYS A 275 -31.71 21.89 5.21
C LYS A 275 -33.01 21.08 5.43
N SER A 276 -32.87 19.90 6.03
CA SER A 276 -33.82 19.29 6.99
C SER A 276 -33.14 18.04 7.57
N LYS A 277 -32.47 18.09 8.72
CA LYS A 277 -32.97 17.88 10.09
C LYS A 277 -34.04 16.78 10.22
N THR A 278 -33.63 15.63 10.74
CA THR A 278 -34.52 14.73 11.48
C THR A 278 -33.72 14.07 12.60
N ASP A 279 -34.05 14.47 13.82
CA ASP A 279 -33.62 13.86 15.08
C ASP A 279 -34.33 12.51 15.25
N THR A 280 -33.63 11.50 15.77
CA THR A 280 -34.29 10.41 16.51
C THR A 280 -33.40 9.97 17.66
N SER A 281 -33.85 10.36 18.83
CA SER A 281 -33.39 10.01 20.17
C SER A 281 -33.74 8.57 20.53
N VAL A 282 -32.81 7.83 21.14
CA VAL A 282 -33.14 6.84 22.18
C VAL A 282 -32.09 6.95 23.28
N ALA A 283 -32.58 7.31 24.47
CA ALA A 283 -31.85 7.35 25.73
C ALA A 283 -31.57 5.94 26.26
N ILE A 284 -30.58 5.80 27.15
CA ILE A 284 -30.70 5.10 28.45
C ILE A 284 -29.36 5.19 29.22
N ASN A 285 -29.47 5.89 30.37
CA ASN A 285 -28.86 5.68 31.68
C ASN A 285 -27.36 5.91 31.96
N SER A 286 -27.17 7.01 32.69
CA SER A 286 -26.22 7.25 33.79
C SER A 286 -25.87 6.04 34.65
N VAL A 287 -24.61 5.94 35.09
CA VAL A 287 -24.18 5.72 36.49
C VAL A 287 -22.65 5.95 36.61
N ALA A 288 -22.27 6.63 37.70
CA ALA A 288 -21.00 6.64 38.43
C ALA A 288 -19.78 7.44 37.93
N GLU A 289 -19.70 8.65 38.48
CA GLU A 289 -18.46 9.32 38.88
C GLU A 289 -17.59 8.40 39.76
N GLY A 290 -16.30 8.30 39.46
CA GLY A 290 -15.37 7.51 40.26
C GLY A 290 -13.91 7.67 39.84
N GLN A 291 -13.23 8.65 40.47
CA GLN A 291 -11.82 8.55 40.88
C GLN A 291 -10.77 8.35 39.78
N ASN A 292 -10.30 9.45 39.18
CA ASN A 292 -9.07 9.47 38.38
C ASN A 292 -8.14 10.60 38.87
N ILE A 293 -7.70 10.49 40.13
CA ILE A 293 -6.75 11.45 40.75
C ILE A 293 -5.32 10.85 40.76
N ALA A 294 -5.19 9.53 40.61
CA ALA A 294 -3.91 8.84 40.67
C ALA A 294 -3.07 8.95 39.37
N SER A 295 -3.70 9.17 38.21
CA SER A 295 -3.00 9.23 36.92
C SER A 295 -2.33 10.59 36.67
N GLU A 296 -2.92 11.70 37.13
CA GLU A 296 -2.31 13.03 37.00
C GLU A 296 -1.01 13.19 37.80
N THR A 297 -0.90 12.53 38.96
CA THR A 297 0.30 12.61 39.81
C THR A 297 1.51 11.86 39.24
N ALA A 298 1.30 10.77 38.50
CA ALA A 298 2.37 9.99 37.88
C ALA A 298 2.99 10.71 36.67
N VAL A 299 2.18 11.41 35.89
CA VAL A 299 2.64 12.21 34.73
C VAL A 299 3.39 13.45 35.20
N ALA A 300 2.91 14.11 36.26
CA ALA A 300 3.60 15.25 36.88
C ALA A 300 4.95 14.87 37.51
N ALA A 301 5.05 13.68 38.12
CA ALA A 301 6.31 13.17 38.68
C ALA A 301 7.34 12.83 37.59
N ALA A 302 6.89 12.29 36.45
CA ALA A 302 7.76 12.01 35.30
C ALA A 302 8.27 13.31 34.63
N GLN A 303 7.43 14.34 34.54
CA GLN A 303 7.82 15.67 34.05
C GLN A 303 8.82 16.38 34.99
N ALA A 304 8.62 16.28 36.31
CA ALA A 304 9.54 16.84 37.30
C ALA A 304 10.92 16.15 37.29
N GLN A 305 10.95 14.84 37.04
CA GLN A 305 12.20 14.09 36.86
C GLN A 305 12.90 14.49 35.55
N ALA A 306 12.18 14.62 34.45
CA ALA A 306 12.76 15.06 33.17
C ALA A 306 13.32 16.49 33.21
N ALA A 307 12.65 17.40 33.93
CA ALA A 307 13.10 18.78 34.15
C ALA A 307 14.40 18.87 34.99
N ALA A 308 14.66 17.90 35.88
CA ALA A 308 15.88 17.86 36.69
C ALA A 308 17.13 17.40 35.92
N PHE A 309 16.97 16.63 34.83
CA PHE A 309 18.08 16.11 34.01
C PHE A 309 18.44 17.01 32.82
N LEU A 310 17.56 17.94 32.44
CA LEU A 310 17.67 18.73 31.20
C LEU A 310 17.64 20.24 31.48
N GLY A 311 18.58 20.74 32.29
CA GLY A 311 18.73 22.19 32.61
C GLY A 311 19.10 23.10 31.43
N VAL A 312 19.00 22.61 30.19
CA VAL A 312 19.24 23.35 28.94
C VAL A 312 17.93 23.59 28.17
N LEU A 313 16.82 22.98 28.59
CA LEU A 313 15.52 23.06 27.92
C LEU A 313 14.54 23.85 28.78
N ASP A 314 13.89 24.86 28.19
CA ASP A 314 12.80 25.61 28.82
C ASP A 314 11.66 24.66 29.19
N ALA A 315 11.02 24.89 30.33
CA ALA A 315 9.96 24.04 30.88
C ALA A 315 8.79 23.80 29.88
N GLU A 316 8.52 24.77 29.00
CA GLU A 316 7.50 24.66 27.93
C GLU A 316 7.86 23.61 26.86
N SER A 317 9.14 23.31 26.65
CA SER A 317 9.58 22.33 25.63
C SER A 317 9.53 20.87 26.11
N LEU A 318 9.30 20.66 27.41
CA LEU A 318 9.20 19.35 28.06
C LEU A 318 7.74 18.92 28.30
N GLU A 319 6.77 19.78 28.00
CA GLU A 319 5.35 19.41 28.05
C GLU A 319 5.01 18.46 26.90
N PHE A 320 4.28 17.38 27.21
CA PHE A 320 3.79 16.48 26.17
C PHE A 320 2.80 17.25 25.29
N PRO A 321 2.88 17.12 23.95
CA PRO A 321 1.92 17.79 23.07
C PRO A 321 0.51 17.27 23.40
N THR A 322 -0.34 18.17 23.89
CA THR A 322 -1.74 17.86 24.17
C THR A 322 -2.51 17.84 22.85
N MET A 323 -3.17 16.71 22.57
CA MET A 323 -4.01 16.58 21.38
C MET A 323 -5.24 17.48 21.58
N PRO A 324 -5.53 18.41 20.65
CA PRO A 324 -6.68 19.30 20.80
C PRO A 324 -7.98 18.49 20.78
N SER A 325 -8.93 18.89 21.62
CA SER A 325 -10.29 18.32 21.61
C SER A 325 -10.93 18.47 20.22
N LYS A 326 -11.97 17.67 19.91
CA LYS A 326 -12.63 17.72 18.59
C LYS A 326 -13.07 19.15 18.20
N ASP A 327 -13.50 19.95 19.17
CA ASP A 327 -13.94 21.33 18.96
C ASP A 327 -12.76 22.29 18.69
N GLU A 328 -11.62 22.06 19.35
CA GLU A 328 -10.38 22.83 19.11
C GLU A 328 -9.76 22.47 17.76
N MET A 329 -9.73 21.18 17.41
CA MET A 329 -9.33 20.69 16.08
C MET A 329 -10.19 21.32 14.97
N ALA A 330 -11.50 21.43 15.18
CA ALA A 330 -12.40 22.08 14.23
C ALA A 330 -12.07 23.58 14.05
N LYS A 331 -11.72 24.30 15.13
CA LYS A 331 -11.29 25.69 15.06
C LYS A 331 -9.97 25.85 14.32
N VAL A 332 -8.97 25.01 14.62
CA VAL A 332 -7.65 25.03 13.93
C VAL A 332 -7.83 24.78 12.43
N LEU A 333 -8.66 23.81 12.04
CA LEU A 333 -8.96 23.55 10.63
C LEU A 333 -9.66 24.73 9.95
N LEU A 334 -10.52 25.45 10.67
CA LEU A 334 -11.19 26.66 10.18
C LEU A 334 -10.20 27.81 9.96
N GLU A 335 -9.26 28.00 10.87
CA GLU A 335 -8.20 29.01 10.75
C GLU A 335 -7.24 28.73 9.59
N VAL A 336 -6.81 27.48 9.43
CA VAL A 336 -5.97 27.05 8.29
C VAL A 336 -6.69 27.29 6.96
N ARG A 337 -8.00 26.97 6.89
CA ARG A 337 -8.80 27.25 5.69
C ARG A 337 -8.94 28.75 5.42
N LYS A 338 -9.09 29.57 6.47
CA LYS A 338 -9.17 31.03 6.35
C LYS A 338 -7.82 31.64 5.90
N GLN A 339 -6.70 31.11 6.38
CA GLN A 339 -5.36 31.49 5.93
C GLN A 339 -5.14 31.14 4.46
N ALA A 340 -5.47 29.91 4.04
CA ALA A 340 -5.35 29.50 2.64
C ALA A 340 -6.19 30.38 1.71
N LEU A 341 -7.42 30.73 2.11
CA LEU A 341 -8.25 31.68 1.37
C LEU A 341 -7.63 33.09 1.33
N LYS A 342 -7.09 33.58 2.44
CA LYS A 342 -6.38 34.88 2.45
C LYS A 342 -5.18 34.91 1.52
N GLU A 343 -4.42 33.82 1.46
CA GLU A 343 -3.29 33.65 0.53
C GLU A 343 -3.76 33.59 -0.93
N GLU A 344 -4.83 32.85 -1.24
CA GLU A 344 -5.42 32.79 -2.58
C GLU A 344 -5.98 34.14 -3.05
N TYR A 345 -6.63 34.90 -2.17
CA TYR A 345 -7.22 36.21 -2.49
C TYR A 345 -6.24 37.38 -2.28
N GLY A 346 -5.00 37.13 -1.88
CA GLY A 346 -3.95 38.14 -1.72
C GLY A 346 -4.25 39.20 -0.65
N VAL A 347 -5.05 38.86 0.37
CA VAL A 347 -5.42 39.78 1.46
C VAL A 347 -4.61 39.43 2.71
N TYR A 348 -3.52 40.18 2.94
CA TYR A 348 -2.68 40.07 4.13
C TYR A 348 -3.45 40.55 5.38
#